data_AF-A0A4V3XEM2-F1
#
_entry.id   AF-A0A4V3XEM2-F1
#
_cell.length_a   1.000
_cell.length_b   1.000
_cell.length_c   1.000
_cell.angle_alpha   90.00
_cell.angle_beta   90.00
_cell.angle_gamma   90.00
#
_symmetry.space_group_name_H-M   'P 1'
#
loop_
_entity.id
_entity.type
_entity.pdbx_description
1 polymer ?
#
loop_
_entity_poly.entity_id
_entity_poly.type
_entity_poly.pdbx_seq_one_letter_code
_entity_poly.pdbx_strand_id
1 'polypeptide(L)' 'MGDGFGFAPAESKVKGGPPDFANAKSTYKPGLDKYDVLLPSDYLSLIPKSARDAFEATRFDWGNVPEWVPPTEMR' A
#
# COMPACT_ATOMS: atom_id res chain seq x y z
N MET A 1 -51.34 8.26 -12.49
CA MET A 1 -50.13 7.52 -12.92
C MET A 1 -49.01 7.94 -11.98
N GLY A 2 -48.59 7.05 -11.08
CA GLY A 2 -47.49 7.31 -10.15
C GLY A 2 -46.26 6.53 -10.60
N ASP A 3 -45.26 7.23 -11.12
CA ASP A 3 -43.97 6.67 -11.50
C ASP A 3 -43.04 6.63 -10.29
N GLY A 4 -42.84 5.43 -9.75
CA GLY A 4 -41.89 5.16 -8.69
C GLY A 4 -40.47 4.98 -9.25
N PHE A 5 -39.61 5.98 -9.05
CA PHE A 5 -38.16 5.81 -9.21
C PHE A 5 -37.58 5.07 -8.00
N GLY A 6 -37.39 3.76 -8.14
CA GLY A 6 -36.70 2.93 -7.17
C GLY A 6 -35.38 2.39 -7.71
N PHE A 7 -34.29 3.16 -7.62
CA PHE A 7 -32.93 2.61 -7.68
C PHE A 7 -32.45 2.38 -6.25
N ALA A 8 -32.52 1.13 -5.78
CA ALA A 8 -31.85 0.73 -4.56
C ALA A 8 -30.33 0.64 -4.83
N PRO A 9 -29.46 1.21 -3.97
CA PRO A 9 -28.02 0.95 -4.07
C PRO A 9 -27.75 -0.53 -3.77
N ALA A 10 -27.00 -1.19 -4.66
CA ALA A 10 -26.53 -2.55 -4.43
C ALA A 10 -25.56 -2.54 -3.24
N GLU A 11 -26.04 -2.95 -2.07
CA GLU A 11 -25.21 -3.23 -0.90
C GLU A 11 -24.28 -4.39 -1.23
N SER A 12 -23.04 -4.07 -1.59
CA SER A 12 -21.96 -5.05 -1.64
C SER A 12 -21.73 -5.56 -0.22
N LYS A 13 -22.36 -6.68 0.13
CA LYS A 13 -22.09 -7.40 1.39
C LYS A 13 -20.60 -7.69 1.46
N VAL A 14 -19.87 -6.90 2.25
CA VAL A 14 -18.53 -7.25 2.70
C VAL A 14 -18.68 -8.54 3.48
N LYS A 15 -18.22 -9.65 2.90
CA LYS A 15 -18.29 -10.95 3.57
C LYS A 15 -17.41 -10.86 4.81
N GLY A 16 -18.05 -10.77 5.98
CA GLY A 16 -17.39 -10.78 7.28
C GLY A 16 -16.79 -12.15 7.53
N GLY A 17 -15.53 -12.33 7.15
CA GLY A 17 -14.69 -13.46 7.48
C GLY A 17 -13.30 -12.95 7.87
N PRO A 18 -12.45 -13.79 8.48
CA PRO A 18 -11.07 -13.42 8.73
C PRO A 18 -10.40 -13.00 7.40
N PRO A 19 -9.62 -11.90 7.41
CA PRO A 19 -8.98 -11.39 6.20
C PRO A 19 -8.09 -12.46 5.56
N ASP A 20 -8.36 -12.76 4.29
CA ASP A 20 -7.54 -13.68 3.51
C ASP A 20 -6.32 -12.92 2.99
N PHE A 21 -5.28 -12.83 3.83
CA PHE A 21 -4.03 -12.14 3.50
C PHE A 21 -3.26 -12.83 2.35
N ALA A 22 -3.57 -14.09 2.05
CA ALA A 22 -2.96 -14.83 0.94
C ALA A 22 -3.46 -14.36 -0.43
N ASN A 23 -4.72 -13.96 -0.53
CA ASN A 23 -5.34 -13.44 -1.76
C ASN A 23 -5.62 -11.93 -1.71
N ALA A 24 -5.09 -11.24 -0.70
CA ALA A 24 -5.23 -9.81 -0.58
C ALA A 24 -4.54 -9.12 -1.77
N LYS A 25 -5.34 -8.45 -2.60
CA LYS A 25 -4.82 -7.65 -3.71
C LYS A 25 -4.26 -6.35 -3.14
N SER A 26 -3.00 -6.05 -3.42
CA SER A 26 -2.46 -4.74 -3.07
C SER A 26 -3.14 -3.67 -3.95
N THR A 27 -3.57 -2.57 -3.33
CA THR A 27 -4.10 -1.40 -4.04
C THR A 27 -2.95 -0.47 -4.48
N TYR A 28 -1.70 -0.87 -4.26
CA TYR A 28 -0.53 -0.08 -4.62
C TYR A 28 -0.47 0.09 -6.13
N LYS A 29 -0.32 1.34 -6.58
CA LYS A 29 -0.14 1.71 -7.98
C LYS A 29 1.11 2.60 -8.05
N PRO A 30 2.16 2.19 -8.80
CA PRO A 30 3.34 3.03 -8.96
C PRO A 30 2.95 4.38 -9.57
N GLY A 31 3.40 5.48 -8.97
CA GLY A 31 3.12 6.84 -9.42
C GLY A 31 1.73 7.40 -9.04
N LEU A 32 0.95 6.67 -8.24
CA LEU A 32 -0.32 7.18 -7.69
C LEU A 32 -0.09 8.02 -6.43
N ASP A 33 0.99 7.74 -5.69
CA ASP A 33 1.28 8.46 -4.47
C ASP A 33 1.96 9.81 -4.79
N LYS A 34 1.29 10.90 -4.39
CA LYS A 34 1.75 12.26 -4.65
C LYS A 34 3.08 12.61 -3.98
N TYR A 35 3.55 11.78 -3.04
CA TYR A 35 4.82 11.97 -2.36
C TYR A 35 5.96 11.19 -3.01
N ASP A 36 5.68 10.28 -3.96
CA ASP A 36 6.73 9.56 -4.70
C ASP A 36 7.60 10.52 -5.51
N VAL A 37 7.02 11.62 -6.00
CA VAL A 37 7.75 12.68 -6.74
C VAL A 37 8.64 13.54 -5.85
N LEU A 38 8.48 13.47 -4.52
CA LEU A 38 9.34 14.18 -3.57
C LEU A 38 10.62 13.40 -3.26
N LEU A 39 10.65 12.10 -3.57
CA LEU A 39 11.85 11.30 -3.39
C LEU A 39 12.89 11.71 -4.45
N PRO A 40 14.11 12.09 -4.03
CA PRO A 40 15.19 12.35 -4.97
C PRO A 40 15.47 11.14 -5.86
N SER A 41 15.92 11.35 -7.08
CA SER A 41 16.29 10.25 -7.99
C SER A 41 17.39 9.34 -7.40
N ASP A 42 18.23 9.89 -6.52
CA ASP A 42 19.31 9.16 -5.83
C ASP A 42 18.91 8.63 -4.43
N TYR A 43 17.62 8.48 -4.17
CA TYR A 43 17.13 8.11 -2.84
C TYR A 43 17.74 6.80 -2.30
N LEU A 44 17.94 5.80 -3.16
CA LEU A 44 18.59 4.52 -2.81
C LEU A 44 20.02 4.68 -2.29
N SER A 45 20.73 5.72 -2.74
CA SER A 45 22.09 6.05 -2.31
C SER A 45 22.10 6.83 -0.99
N LEU A 46 21.01 7.53 -0.68
CA LEU A 46 20.86 8.36 0.53
C LEU A 46 20.44 7.54 1.75
N ILE A 47 19.69 6.45 1.55
CA ILE A 47 19.22 5.62 2.64
C ILE A 47 20.37 4.80 3.26
N PRO A 48 20.45 4.74 4.61
CA PRO A 48 21.44 3.93 5.30
C PRO A 48 21.31 2.45 4.93
N LYS A 49 22.43 1.74 4.90
CA LYS A 49 22.46 0.31 4.58
C LYS A 49 21.50 -0.52 5.45
N SER A 50 21.34 -0.17 6.73
CA SER A 50 20.40 -0.84 7.63
C SER A 50 18.94 -0.66 7.20
N ALA A 51 18.56 0.50 6.66
CA ALA A 51 17.21 0.73 6.18
C ALA A 51 16.95 -0.02 4.87
N ARG A 52 17.94 -0.05 3.98
CA ARG A 52 17.88 -0.83 2.73
C ARG A 52 17.69 -2.31 2.99
N ASP A 53 18.48 -2.87 3.90
CA ASP A 53 18.41 -4.29 4.26
C ASP A 53 17.02 -4.65 4.80
N ALA A 54 16.45 -3.78 5.65
CA ALA A 54 15.09 -3.95 6.15
C ALA A 54 14.02 -3.88 5.03
N PHE A 55 14.20 -3.03 4.02
CA PHE A 55 13.30 -2.98 2.85
C PHE A 55 13.48 -4.18 1.90
N GLU A 56 14.68 -4.73 1.79
CA GLU A 56 14.96 -5.94 1.01
C GLU A 56 14.45 -7.21 1.71
N ALA A 57 14.29 -7.16 3.02
CA ALA A 57 13.76 -8.27 3.79
C ALA A 57 12.28 -8.53 3.49
N THR A 58 11.89 -9.81 3.48
CA THR A 58 10.49 -10.21 3.28
C THR A 58 9.58 -9.78 4.45
N ARG A 59 10.17 -9.48 5.62
CA ARG A 59 9.46 -9.13 6.85
C ARG A 59 10.30 -8.13 7.65
N PHE A 60 9.63 -7.18 8.28
CA PHE A 60 10.26 -6.28 9.22
C PHE A 60 10.30 -6.88 10.63
N ASP A 61 11.37 -6.60 11.35
CA ASP A 61 11.52 -6.95 12.76
C ASP A 61 11.08 -5.79 13.67
N TRP A 62 10.48 -6.11 14.81
CA TRP A 62 9.91 -5.12 15.71
C TRP A 62 11.02 -4.33 16.41
N GLY A 63 11.11 -3.03 16.14
CA GLY A 63 12.23 -2.18 16.59
C GLY A 63 13.37 -2.06 15.57
N ASN A 64 13.30 -2.80 14.46
CA ASN A 64 14.19 -2.65 13.31
C ASN A 64 13.46 -2.10 12.07
N VAL A 65 12.28 -1.50 12.27
CA VAL A 65 11.57 -0.78 11.20
C VAL A 65 12.32 0.54 10.96
N PRO A 66 12.84 0.78 9.75
CA PRO A 66 13.50 2.04 9.46
C PRO A 66 12.49 3.19 9.44
N GLU A 67 12.91 4.37 9.95
CA GLU A 67 12.17 5.64 9.83
C GLU A 67 12.09 6.17 8.39
N TRP A 68 12.87 5.56 7.48
CA TRP A 68 12.92 5.94 6.08
C TRP A 68 11.66 5.44 5.34
N VAL A 69 11.32 6.10 4.25
CA VAL A 69 10.21 5.68 3.39
C VAL A 69 10.76 4.63 2.40
N PRO A 70 10.11 3.49 2.18
CA PRO A 70 10.58 2.52 1.19
C PRO A 70 10.62 3.15 -0.22
N PRO A 71 11.75 3.01 -0.95
CA PRO A 71 11.89 3.47 -2.33
C PRO A 71 10.79 2.89 -3.23
N THR A 72 10.40 3.65 -4.25
CA THR A 72 9.34 3.24 -5.19
C THR A 72 9.63 1.90 -5.88
N GLU A 73 10.90 1.56 -6.08
CA GLU A 73 11.35 0.30 -6.70
C GLU A 73 11.18 -0.94 -5.80
N MET A 74 10.99 -0.77 -4.48
CA MET A 74 10.99 -1.86 -3.48
C MET A 74 9.64 -2.06 -2.78
N ARG A 75 8.56 -1.49 -3.33
CA ARG A 75 7.20 -1.57 -2.75
C ARG A 75 6.34 -2.68 -3.34
#